data_AF-A0A6J7MXB7-F1
#
_entry.id   AF-A0A6J7MXB7-F1
#
_cell.length_a   1.000
_cell.length_b   1.000
_cell.length_c   1.000
_cell.angle_alpha   90.00
_cell.angle_beta   90.00
_cell.angle_gamma   90.00
#
_symmetry.space_group_name_H-M   'P 1'
#
loop_
_entity.id
_entity.type
_entity.pdbx_description
1 polymer ?
#
loop_
_entity_poly.entity_id
_entity_poly.type
_entity_poly.pdbx_seq_one_letter_code
_entity_poly.pdbx_strand_id
1 'polypeptide(L)'
;MQWRNFSQTTPVFEVGKIVNMGSLSALSPEEIAAYDAPFPDETFKSGARIFPTFVPVTIDDPSNKDNEIAWGVLRKFERPFLCAFSDKDPVTAGAEKQFIREVPGAAGKPHTTIVGAGHFLQENQGPQLANIIVEFIAANPL
;
A
#
# COMPACT_ATOMS: atom_id res chain seq x y z
N MET A 1 2.47 5.29 14.51
CA MET A 1 3.72 5.66 15.20
C MET A 1 4.64 4.47 15.52
N GLN A 2 4.13 3.30 15.94
CA GLN A 2 4.97 2.15 16.28
C GLN A 2 5.86 1.67 15.11
N TRP A 3 5.31 1.54 13.90
CA TRP A 3 6.07 1.19 12.70
C TRP A 3 7.19 2.18 12.38
N ARG A 4 6.89 3.48 12.43
CA ARG A 4 7.91 4.54 12.25
C ARG A 4 9.04 4.38 13.25
N ASN A 5 8.74 4.25 14.55
CA ASN A 5 9.78 4.08 15.56
C ASN A 5 10.64 2.84 15.30
N PHE A 6 10.01 1.69 15.06
CA PHE A 6 10.70 0.44 14.76
C PHE A 6 11.70 0.58 13.60
N SER A 7 11.29 1.23 12.50
CA SER A 7 12.16 1.42 11.33
C SER A 7 13.44 2.24 11.61
N GLN A 8 13.38 3.13 12.60
CA GLN A 8 14.51 3.97 12.99
C GLN A 8 15.41 3.31 14.04
N THR A 9 14.84 2.49 14.93
CA THR A 9 15.56 2.02 16.12
C THR A 9 16.05 0.58 16.03
N THR A 10 15.52 -0.24 15.11
CA THR A 10 15.97 -1.63 15.01
C THR A 10 17.43 -1.71 14.53
N PRO A 11 18.31 -2.46 15.23
CA PRO A 11 19.71 -2.58 14.84
C PRO A 11 19.87 -3.36 13.52
N VAL A 12 18.97 -4.30 13.25
CA VAL A 12 18.93 -5.08 11.99
C VAL A 12 17.55 -4.92 11.37
N PHE A 13 17.49 -4.55 10.10
CA PHE A 13 16.23 -4.35 9.39
C PHE A 13 16.00 -5.54 8.46
N GLU A 14 15.35 -6.57 8.98
CA GLU A 14 15.08 -7.83 8.27
C GLU A 14 13.92 -7.65 7.29
N VAL A 15 14.20 -7.22 6.06
CA VAL A 15 13.19 -6.78 5.08
C VAL A 15 12.23 -7.90 4.75
N GLY A 16 12.74 -9.09 4.38
CA GLY A 16 11.89 -10.23 4.04
C GLY A 16 10.98 -10.66 5.19
N LYS A 17 11.48 -10.62 6.43
CA LYS A 17 10.65 -10.92 7.61
C LYS A 17 9.59 -9.86 7.88
N ILE A 18 9.91 -8.58 7.66
CA ILE A 18 8.94 -7.48 7.78
C ILE A 18 7.81 -7.67 6.76
N VAL A 19 8.13 -8.01 5.51
CA VAL A 19 7.13 -8.29 4.47
C VAL A 19 6.27 -9.50 4.83
N ASN A 20 6.91 -10.57 5.32
CA ASN A 20 6.21 -11.75 5.82
C ASN A 20 5.24 -11.41 6.96
N MET A 21 5.62 -10.56 7.92
CA MET A 21 4.71 -10.13 9.00
C MET A 21 3.53 -9.29 8.51
N GLY A 22 3.69 -8.53 7.43
CA GLY A 22 2.59 -7.78 6.80
C GLY A 22 1.72 -8.62 5.86
N SER A 23 2.12 -9.87 5.60
CA SER A 23 1.38 -10.85 4.82
C SER A 23 0.52 -11.72 5.74
N LEU A 24 -0.66 -12.14 5.28
CA LEU A 24 -1.54 -13.01 6.08
C LEU A 24 -1.09 -14.48 6.06
N SER A 25 -0.68 -14.99 4.89
CA SER A 25 -0.05 -16.30 4.73
C SER A 25 1.46 -16.19 4.93
N ALA A 26 2.06 -17.19 5.58
CA ALA A 26 3.50 -17.25 5.73
C ALA A 26 4.16 -17.44 4.36
N LEU A 27 5.11 -16.56 4.04
CA LEU A 27 5.97 -16.67 2.88
C LEU A 27 6.96 -17.82 3.07
N SER A 28 7.31 -18.47 1.97
CA SER A 28 8.37 -19.47 1.91
C SER A 28 9.74 -18.84 2.21
N PRO A 29 10.73 -19.64 2.65
CA PRO A 29 12.10 -19.17 2.82
C PRO A 29 12.67 -18.51 1.55
N GLU A 30 12.33 -19.03 0.37
CA GLU A 30 12.79 -18.52 -0.92
C GLU A 30 12.17 -17.16 -1.25
N GLU A 31 10.88 -16.95 -0.96
CA GLU A 31 10.21 -15.64 -1.11
C GLU A 31 10.77 -14.60 -0.15
N ILE A 32 11.02 -14.98 1.11
CA ILE A 32 11.69 -14.10 2.09
C ILE A 32 13.08 -13.71 1.58
N ALA A 33 13.87 -14.67 1.10
CA ALA A 33 15.19 -14.40 0.54
C ALA A 33 15.12 -13.51 -0.71
N ALA A 34 14.06 -13.63 -1.53
CA ALA A 34 13.85 -12.75 -2.67
C ALA A 34 13.60 -11.29 -2.26
N TYR A 35 12.88 -11.06 -1.16
CA TYR A 35 12.72 -9.72 -0.59
C TYR A 35 14.00 -9.15 0.03
N ASP A 36 14.88 -10.01 0.56
CA ASP A 36 16.19 -9.60 1.08
C ASP A 36 17.24 -9.39 -0.03
N ALA A 37 17.04 -9.95 -1.22
CA ALA A 37 18.01 -9.93 -2.33
C ALA A 37 18.50 -8.52 -2.74
N PRO A 38 17.67 -7.45 -2.73
CA PRO A 38 18.14 -6.09 -3.00
C PRO A 38 19.05 -5.50 -1.91
N PHE A 39 19.16 -6.16 -0.75
CA PHE A 39 19.85 -5.65 0.44
C PHE A 39 20.97 -6.59 0.91
N PRO A 40 22.11 -6.67 0.19
CA PRO A 40 23.24 -7.52 0.57
C PRO A 40 23.73 -7.29 2.01
N ASP A 41 23.63 -6.06 2.51
CA ASP A 41 23.90 -5.69 3.89
C ASP A 41 23.08 -4.45 4.33
N GLU A 42 23.26 -3.99 5.58
CA GLU A 42 22.54 -2.84 6.14
C GLU A 42 22.81 -1.51 5.41
N THR A 43 23.95 -1.36 4.74
CA THR A 43 24.29 -0.12 4.02
C THR A 43 23.38 0.14 2.82
N PHE A 44 22.70 -0.89 2.32
CA PHE A 44 21.70 -0.81 1.25
C PHE A 44 20.29 -0.48 1.75
N LYS A 45 20.06 -0.46 3.08
CA LYS A 45 18.72 -0.37 3.67
C LYS A 45 18.28 1.04 4.06
N SER A 46 19.09 2.07 3.78
CA SER A 46 18.78 3.45 4.18
C SER A 46 17.42 3.92 3.64
N GLY A 47 17.09 3.60 2.39
CA GLY A 47 15.79 3.94 1.79
C GLY A 47 14.62 3.24 2.49
N ALA A 48 14.73 1.93 2.69
CA ALA A 48 13.69 1.15 3.38
C ALA A 48 13.48 1.62 4.83
N ARG A 49 14.56 2.01 5.51
CA ARG A 49 14.51 2.54 6.88
C ARG A 49 13.91 3.93 6.96
N ILE A 50 14.25 4.85 6.07
CA ILE A 50 13.77 6.24 6.16
C ILE A 50 12.33 6.40 5.68
N PHE A 51 11.85 5.54 4.77
CA PHE A 51 10.52 5.69 4.16
C PHE A 51 9.37 5.94 5.17
N PRO A 52 9.26 5.20 6.30
CA PRO A 52 8.18 5.43 7.26
C PRO A 52 8.17 6.83 7.91
N THR A 53 9.28 7.58 7.84
CA THR A 53 9.33 8.97 8.33
C THR A 53 8.75 9.96 7.33
N PHE A 54 8.68 9.61 6.03
CA PHE A 54 8.10 10.46 4.98
C PHE A 54 6.58 10.39 4.88
N VAL A 55 5.93 9.48 5.61
CA VAL A 55 4.46 9.47 5.69
C VAL A 55 4.01 10.72 6.48
N PRO A 56 3.26 11.66 5.91
CA PRO A 56 2.84 12.83 6.67
C PRO A 56 1.83 12.42 7.75
N VAL A 57 2.13 12.75 9.01
CA VAL A 57 1.27 12.44 10.17
C VAL A 57 0.95 13.66 11.04
N THR A 58 1.52 14.81 10.71
CA THR A 58 1.27 16.11 11.33
C THR A 58 0.99 17.12 10.23
N ILE A 59 0.25 18.19 10.52
CA ILE A 59 -0.09 19.24 9.54
C ILE A 59 1.14 20.05 9.07
N ASP A 60 2.20 20.07 9.87
CA ASP A 60 3.43 20.79 9.55
C ASP A 60 4.42 19.96 8.70
N ASP A 61 4.05 18.75 8.27
CA ASP A 61 4.89 17.94 7.38
C ASP A 61 5.11 18.68 6.05
N PRO A 62 6.36 18.80 5.56
CA PRO A 62 6.67 19.53 4.34
C PRO A 62 5.90 19.00 3.11
N SER A 63 5.54 17.71 3.12
CA SER A 63 4.82 17.06 2.03
C SER A 63 3.32 17.39 2.01
N ASN A 64 2.77 17.96 3.08
CA ASN A 64 1.32 18.20 3.17
C ASN A 64 0.82 19.16 2.12
N LYS A 65 1.55 20.26 1.88
CA LYS A 65 1.15 21.26 0.90
C LYS A 65 1.04 20.62 -0.49
N ASP A 66 2.01 19.80 -0.86
CA ASP A 66 2.02 19.12 -2.16
C ASP A 66 0.93 18.04 -2.23
N ASN A 67 0.68 17.32 -1.13
CA ASN A 67 -0.42 16.35 -1.04
C ASN A 67 -1.80 17.03 -1.11
N GLU A 68 -1.98 18.21 -0.53
CA GLU A 68 -3.22 18.99 -0.65
C GLU A 68 -3.47 19.44 -2.09
N ILE A 69 -2.42 19.89 -2.79
CA ILE A 69 -2.47 20.21 -4.21
C ILE A 69 -2.86 18.97 -5.02
N ALA A 70 -2.23 17.81 -4.74
CA ALA A 70 -2.55 16.55 -5.40
C ALA A 70 -4.01 16.12 -5.15
N TRP A 71 -4.52 16.28 -3.93
CA TRP A 71 -5.94 16.06 -3.62
C TRP A 71 -6.86 16.99 -4.41
N GLY A 72 -6.44 18.24 -4.67
CA GLY A 72 -7.14 19.16 -5.58
C GLY A 72 -7.25 18.64 -7.01
N VAL A 73 -6.26 17.88 -7.49
CA VAL A 73 -6.30 17.19 -8.80
C VAL A 73 -7.18 15.94 -8.73
N LEU A 74 -7.04 15.10 -7.70
CA LEU A 74 -7.84 13.89 -7.52
C LEU A 74 -9.35 14.18 -7.43
N ARG A 75 -9.73 15.30 -6.80
CA ARG A 75 -11.13 15.77 -6.74
C ARG A 75 -11.74 16.16 -8.09
N LYS A 76 -10.93 16.26 -9.14
CA LYS A 76 -11.34 16.54 -10.52
C LYS A 76 -11.08 15.36 -11.45
N PHE A 77 -10.61 14.23 -10.92
CA PHE A 77 -10.27 13.06 -11.72
C PHE A 77 -11.54 12.25 -12.03
N GLU A 78 -11.98 12.32 -13.28
CA GLU A 78 -13.25 11.71 -13.74
C GLU A 78 -13.06 10.35 -14.44
N ARG A 79 -11.82 9.97 -14.75
CA ARG A 79 -11.53 8.67 -15.38
C ARG A 79 -11.79 7.53 -14.37
N PRO A 80 -12.12 6.31 -14.84
CA PRO A 80 -12.43 5.19 -13.96
C PRO A 80 -11.38 4.99 -12.85
N PHE A 81 -11.85 5.00 -11.59
CA PHE A 81 -11.03 4.83 -10.40
C PHE A 81 -11.57 3.69 -9.53
N LEU A 82 -10.75 2.69 -9.22
CA LEU A 82 -11.14 1.52 -8.42
C LEU A 82 -10.38 1.48 -7.10
N CYS A 83 -11.11 1.28 -6.01
CA CYS A 83 -10.55 0.89 -4.72
C CYS A 83 -10.71 -0.62 -4.52
N ALA A 84 -9.58 -1.33 -4.33
CA ALA A 84 -9.51 -2.77 -4.09
C ALA A 84 -8.60 -3.06 -2.87
N PHE A 85 -9.03 -2.61 -1.68
CA PHE A 85 -8.27 -2.75 -0.43
C PHE A 85 -8.49 -4.12 0.21
N SER A 86 -7.60 -4.56 1.09
CA SER A 86 -7.72 -5.85 1.80
C SER A 86 -8.48 -5.74 3.15
N ASP A 87 -8.93 -6.87 3.69
CA ASP A 87 -9.71 -6.92 4.93
C ASP A 87 -8.88 -7.07 6.21
N LYS A 88 -7.58 -7.39 6.12
CA LYS A 88 -6.67 -7.58 7.26
C LYS A 88 -5.48 -6.61 7.27
N ASP A 89 -5.62 -5.44 6.66
CA ASP A 89 -4.63 -4.37 6.76
C ASP A 89 -5.07 -3.24 7.71
N PRO A 90 -4.68 -3.27 9.00
CA PRO A 90 -5.00 -2.21 9.94
C PRO A 90 -4.27 -0.89 9.64
N VAL A 91 -3.22 -0.90 8.81
CA VAL A 91 -2.43 0.32 8.50
C VAL A 91 -3.21 1.23 7.57
N THR A 92 -3.90 0.68 6.57
CA THR A 92 -4.66 1.47 5.58
C THR A 92 -6.18 1.31 5.69
N ALA A 93 -6.68 0.54 6.67
CA ALA A 93 -8.11 0.32 6.86
C ALA A 93 -8.91 1.64 6.90
N GLY A 94 -9.91 1.76 6.02
CA GLY A 94 -10.79 2.91 5.95
C GLY A 94 -10.30 4.05 5.06
N ALA A 95 -9.05 4.02 4.58
CA ALA A 95 -8.51 5.04 3.69
C ALA A 95 -9.26 5.08 2.35
N GLU A 96 -9.78 3.93 1.88
CA GLU A 96 -10.57 3.81 0.67
C GLU A 96 -11.79 4.74 0.66
N LYS A 97 -12.39 4.98 1.83
CA LYS A 97 -13.63 5.79 1.95
C LYS A 97 -13.42 7.21 1.50
N GLN A 98 -12.23 7.77 1.69
CA GLN A 98 -11.94 9.13 1.23
C GLN A 98 -11.86 9.18 -0.29
N PHE A 99 -11.15 8.23 -0.91
CA PHE A 99 -11.06 8.16 -2.37
C PHE A 99 -12.43 7.95 -3.02
N ILE A 100 -13.23 7.00 -2.50
CA ILE A 100 -14.58 6.71 -3.02
C ILE A 100 -15.49 7.94 -2.92
N ARG A 101 -15.36 8.73 -1.84
CA ARG A 101 -16.17 9.94 -1.62
C ARG A 101 -15.74 11.12 -2.47
N GLU A 102 -14.43 11.33 -2.62
CA GLU A 102 -13.89 12.60 -3.14
C GLU A 102 -13.42 12.55 -4.59
N VAL A 103 -13.18 11.36 -5.16
CA VAL A 103 -12.74 11.20 -6.55
C VAL A 103 -13.95 10.93 -7.46
N PRO A 104 -14.32 11.83 -8.38
CA PRO A 104 -15.50 11.66 -9.23
C PRO A 104 -15.50 10.35 -10.03
N GLY A 105 -14.33 9.95 -10.56
CA GLY A 105 -14.15 8.73 -11.33
C GLY A 105 -14.34 7.42 -10.54
N ALA A 106 -14.43 7.50 -9.20
CA ALA A 106 -14.75 6.37 -8.33
C ALA A 106 -16.27 6.12 -8.22
N ALA A 107 -17.11 7.13 -8.51
CA ALA A 107 -18.55 7.00 -8.35
C ALA A 107 -19.12 5.85 -9.18
N GLY A 108 -19.89 4.98 -8.52
CA GLY A 108 -20.55 3.82 -9.16
C GLY A 108 -19.60 2.73 -9.66
N LYS A 109 -18.31 2.75 -9.32
CA LYS A 109 -17.38 1.67 -9.66
C LYS A 109 -17.51 0.49 -8.69
N PRO A 110 -17.21 -0.75 -9.15
CA PRO A 110 -17.37 -1.97 -8.34
C PRO A 110 -16.23 -2.11 -7.32
N HIS A 111 -16.14 -1.16 -6.38
CA HIS A 111 -15.17 -1.23 -5.28
C HIS A 111 -15.33 -2.54 -4.51
N THR A 112 -14.21 -3.16 -4.17
CA THR A 112 -14.19 -4.50 -3.59
C THR A 112 -13.22 -4.54 -2.42
N THR A 113 -13.60 -5.26 -1.36
CA THR A 113 -12.66 -5.65 -0.31
C THR A 113 -12.11 -7.04 -0.64
N ILE A 114 -10.79 -7.16 -0.78
CA ILE A 114 -10.10 -8.43 -1.00
C ILE A 114 -10.00 -9.15 0.34
N VAL A 115 -10.72 -10.26 0.45
CA VAL A 115 -10.83 -11.04 1.68
C VAL A 115 -9.66 -12.02 1.81
N GLY A 116 -9.15 -12.19 3.03
CA GLY A 116 -8.06 -13.12 3.30
C GLY A 116 -6.71 -12.57 2.85
N ALA A 117 -6.53 -11.25 2.96
CA ALA A 117 -5.28 -10.58 2.60
C ALA A 117 -4.86 -9.53 3.64
N GLY A 118 -3.56 -9.43 3.91
CA GLY A 118 -2.94 -8.45 4.80
C GLY A 118 -2.54 -7.16 4.08
N HIS A 119 -1.51 -6.49 4.61
CA HIS A 119 -0.94 -5.27 4.04
C HIS A 119 -0.29 -5.53 2.67
N PHE A 120 0.48 -6.61 2.56
CA PHE A 120 1.02 -7.09 1.29
C PHE A 120 0.01 -8.02 0.60
N LEU A 121 -1.15 -7.46 0.24
CA LEU A 121 -2.27 -8.20 -0.31
C LEU A 121 -1.94 -9.01 -1.58
N GLN A 122 -0.91 -8.61 -2.32
CA GLN A 122 -0.44 -9.30 -3.52
C GLN A 122 0.15 -10.68 -3.19
N GLU A 123 0.77 -10.82 -2.02
CA GLU A 123 1.32 -12.11 -1.55
C GLU A 123 0.22 -13.09 -1.12
N ASN A 124 -0.92 -12.58 -0.68
CA ASN A 124 -2.01 -13.43 -0.20
C ASN A 124 -3.03 -13.73 -1.30
N GLN A 125 -3.35 -12.73 -2.12
CA GLN A 125 -4.46 -12.75 -3.08
C GLN A 125 -4.06 -12.14 -4.43
N GLY A 126 -2.79 -12.28 -4.85
CA GLY A 126 -2.27 -11.78 -6.12
C GLY A 126 -3.15 -12.14 -7.34
N PRO A 127 -3.52 -13.42 -7.55
CA PRO A 127 -4.40 -13.81 -8.64
C PRO A 127 -5.80 -13.16 -8.57
N GLN A 128 -6.37 -13.00 -7.37
CA GLN A 128 -7.66 -12.34 -7.20
C GLN A 128 -7.56 -10.84 -7.53
N LEU A 129 -6.53 -10.15 -7.03
CA LEU A 129 -6.27 -8.75 -7.35
C LEU A 129 -6.09 -8.55 -8.86
N ALA A 130 -5.33 -9.44 -9.51
CA ALA A 130 -5.13 -9.39 -10.96
C ALA A 130 -6.45 -9.56 -11.73
N ASN A 131 -7.30 -10.52 -11.35
CA ASN A 131 -8.61 -10.72 -11.97
C ASN A 131 -9.50 -9.47 -11.82
N ILE A 132 -9.55 -8.88 -10.62
CA ILE A 132 -10.30 -7.64 -10.36
C ILE A 132 -9.82 -6.51 -11.29
N ILE A 133 -8.50 -6.36 -11.47
CA ILE A 133 -7.93 -5.34 -12.37
C ILE A 133 -8.30 -5.62 -13.83
N VAL A 134 -8.19 -6.87 -14.30
CA VAL A 134 -8.53 -7.26 -15.67
C VAL A 134 -10.01 -7.01 -15.96
N GLU A 135 -10.90 -7.42 -15.05
CA GLU A 135 -12.34 -7.18 -15.17
C GLU A 135 -12.65 -5.68 -15.19
N PHE A 136 -11.96 -4.88 -14.35
CA PHE A 136 -12.13 -3.43 -14.32
C PHE A 136 -11.71 -2.78 -15.64
N ILE A 137 -10.57 -3.20 -16.22
CA ILE A 137 -10.12 -2.72 -17.52
C ILE A 137 -11.13 -3.08 -18.61
N ALA A 138 -11.58 -4.34 -18.65
CA ALA A 138 -12.55 -4.81 -19.64
C ALA A 138 -13.90 -4.08 -19.56
N ALA A 139 -14.35 -3.74 -18.34
CA ALA A 139 -15.58 -2.99 -18.10
C ALA A 139 -15.47 -1.48 -18.40
N ASN A 140 -14.26 -0.96 -18.66
CA ASN A 140 -14.01 0.45 -18.93
C ASN A 140 -13.11 0.63 -20.18
N PRO A 141 -13.59 0.26 -21.38
CA PRO A 141 -12.84 0.46 -22.62
C PRO A 141 -12.56 1.94 -22.88
N LEU A 142 -11.46 2.22 -23.60
CA LEU A 142 -11.04 3.56 -24.01
C LEU A 142 -11.96 4.17 -25.07
#